data_AF-A0A542DHT5-F1
#
_entry.id   AF-A0A542DHT5-F1
#
_cell.length_a   1.000
_cell.length_b   1.000
_cell.length_c   1.000
_cell.angle_alpha   90.00
_cell.angle_beta   90.00
_cell.angle_gamma   90.00
#
_symmetry.space_group_name_H-M   'P 1'
#
loop_
_entity.id
_entity.type
_entity.pdbx_description
1 polymer ?
#
loop_
_entity_poly.entity_id
_entity_poly.type
_entity_poly.pdbx_seq_one_letter_code
_entity_poly.pdbx_strand_id
1 'polypeptide(L)' 'MRRKHAPPVEFAGRRAKPDDLKSWSVPDRNIRTCFHCRTTYATSADATRCEQLHEAADDRARDH' A
#
# COMPACT_ATOMS: atom_id res chain seq x y z
N MET A 1 -2.59 2.45 -15.98
CA MET A 1 -3.80 2.88 -15.26
C MET A 1 -3.39 3.33 -13.87
N ARG A 2 -3.54 4.61 -13.52
CA ARG A 2 -3.05 5.16 -12.24
C ARG A 2 -4.26 5.67 -11.44
N ARG A 3 -5.06 4.74 -10.91
CA ARG A 3 -6.20 5.09 -10.06
C ARG A 3 -5.65 5.47 -8.69
N LYS A 4 -5.64 6.77 -8.37
CA LYS A 4 -5.20 7.29 -7.06
C LYS A 4 -6.27 6.95 -6.01
N HIS A 5 -6.31 5.69 -5.56
CA HIS A 5 -7.15 5.31 -4.43
C HIS A 5 -6.49 5.76 -3.12
N ALA A 6 -7.30 6.24 -2.18
CA ALA A 6 -6.84 6.40 -0.81
C ALA A 6 -6.61 4.98 -0.22
N PRO A 7 -5.52 4.75 0.52
CA PRO A 7 -5.27 3.44 1.13
C PRO A 7 -6.43 3.05 2.05
N PRO A 8 -6.81 1.76 2.09
CA PRO A 8 -7.87 1.27 2.96
C PRO A 8 -7.62 1.68 4.42
N VAL A 9 -8.69 1.99 5.16
CA VAL A 9 -8.59 2.49 6.55
C VAL A 9 -7.78 1.54 7.44
N GLU A 10 -7.94 0.23 7.23
CA GLU A 10 -7.22 -0.83 7.95
C GLU A 10 -5.70 -0.78 7.77
N PHE A 11 -5.22 -0.24 6.65
CA PHE A 11 -3.80 -0.10 6.32
C PHE A 11 -3.28 1.33 6.50
N ALA A 12 -4.16 2.29 6.76
CA ALA A 12 -3.78 3.68 7.00
C ALA A 12 -2.87 3.84 8.23
N GLY A 13 -3.03 3.00 9.26
CA GLY A 13 -2.15 2.98 10.44
C GLY A 13 -0.84 2.23 10.25
N ARG A 14 -0.70 1.42 9.19
CA ARG A 14 0.48 0.58 8.92
C ARG A 14 1.44 1.21 7.92
N ARG A 15 1.11 2.39 7.42
CA ARG A 15 1.96 3.13 6.48
C ARG A 15 3.27 3.47 7.17
N ALA A 16 4.36 3.33 6.43
CA ALA A 16 5.63 3.83 6.90
C ALA A 16 5.55 5.35 7.05
N LYS A 17 5.91 5.85 8.23
CA LYS A 17 6.02 7.30 8.45
C LYS A 17 7.28 7.81 7.75
N PRO A 18 7.32 9.09 7.35
CA PRO A 18 8.49 9.66 6.69
C PRO A 18 9.78 9.53 7.53
N ASP A 19 9.69 9.54 8.85
CA ASP A 19 10.84 9.29 9.74
C ASP A 19 11.33 7.85 9.70
N ASP A 20 10.44 6.86 9.66
CA ASP A 20 10.79 5.45 9.47
C ASP A 20 11.49 5.25 8.12
N LEU A 21 10.96 5.86 7.05
CA LEU A 21 11.53 5.79 5.70
C LEU A 21 12.97 6.32 5.64
N LYS A 22 13.29 7.36 6.41
CA LYS A 22 14.65 7.94 6.47
C LYS A 22 15.62 7.04 7.24
N SER A 23 15.12 6.27 8.20
CA SER A 23 15.93 5.35 9.01
C SER A 23 16.22 4.02 8.28
N TRP A 24 15.45 3.70 7.24
CA TRP A 24 15.67 2.55 6.37
C TRP A 24 16.94 2.71 5.54
N SER A 25 18.06 2.31 6.13
CA SER A 25 19.34 2.20 5.45
C SER A 25 19.30 0.96 4.54
N VAL A 26 19.33 1.17 3.21
CA VAL A 26 19.35 0.11 2.16
C VAL A 26 17.97 -0.52 1.91
N PRO A 27 17.63 -0.96 0.67
CA PRO A 27 16.36 -1.62 0.37
C PRO A 27 16.27 -2.97 1.10
N ASP A 28 15.77 -2.95 2.33
CA ASP A 28 15.25 -4.13 2.98
C ASP A 28 14.21 -4.74 2.03
N ARG A 29 14.37 -6.01 1.63
CA ARG A 29 13.49 -6.68 0.65
C ARG A 29 12.03 -6.72 1.08
N ASN A 30 11.76 -6.40 2.35
CA ASN A 30 10.42 -6.31 2.90
C ASN A 30 9.77 -4.95 2.65
N ILE A 31 10.51 -3.91 2.29
CA ILE A 31 9.94 -2.61 1.99
C ILE A 31 9.29 -2.64 0.61
N ARG A 32 7.99 -2.37 0.55
CA ARG A 32 7.24 -2.37 -0.71
C ARG A 32 6.23 -1.24 -0.77
N THR A 33 6.08 -0.67 -1.98
CA THR A 33 5.10 0.38 -2.24
C THR A 33 3.91 -0.20 -3.00
N CYS A 34 2.70 0.02 -2.50
CA CYS A 34 1.47 -0.39 -3.17
C CYS A 34 1.33 0.34 -4.53
N PHE A 35 1.03 -0.41 -5.59
CA PHE A 35 0.93 0.18 -6.93
C PHE A 35 -0.33 1.05 -7.15
N HIS A 36 -1.42 0.81 -6.40
CA HIS A 36 -2.66 1.58 -6.51
C HIS A 36 -2.57 2.94 -5.80
N CYS A 37 -2.29 2.92 -4.48
CA CYS A 37 -2.33 4.10 -3.64
C CYS A 37 -0.96 4.76 -3.40
N ARG A 38 0.12 4.18 -3.96
CA ARG A 38 1.50 4.70 -3.86
C ARG A 38 2.03 4.85 -2.43
N THR A 39 1.41 4.16 -1.49
CA THR A 39 1.82 4.14 -0.09
C THR A 39 2.90 3.09 0.14
N THR A 40 3.96 3.47 0.85
CA THR A 40 5.06 2.60 1.22
C THR A 40 4.79 1.94 2.57
N TYR A 41 5.05 0.64 2.63
CA TYR A 41 4.89 -0.19 3.82
C TYR A 41 6.22 -0.84 4.19
N ALA A 42 6.40 -1.07 5.49
CA ALA A 42 7.59 -1.71 6.04
C ALA A 42 7.69 -3.19 5.66
N THR A 43 6.55 -3.82 5.34
CA THR A 43 6.48 -5.23 4.96
C THR A 43 5.81 -5.42 3.59
N SER A 44 6.32 -6.39 2.83
CA SER A 44 5.77 -6.77 1.53
C SER A 44 4.36 -7.34 1.67
N ALA A 45 4.08 -7.99 2.80
CA ALA A 45 2.76 -8.51 3.14
C ALA A 45 1.71 -7.40 3.29
N ASP A 46 2.03 -6.30 3.99
CA ASP A 46 1.11 -5.16 4.13
C ASP A 46 0.85 -4.48 2.78
N ALA A 47 1.90 -4.32 1.96
CA ALA A 47 1.74 -3.79 0.61
C ALA A 47 0.85 -4.70 -0.26
N THR A 48 1.10 -6.02 -0.26
CA THR A 48 0.29 -6.98 -1.01
C THR A 48 -1.16 -7.02 -0.53
N ARG A 49 -1.41 -6.94 0.78
CA ARG A 49 -2.79 -6.89 1.28
C ARG A 49 -3.50 -5.58 0.91
N CYS A 50 -2.79 -4.45 0.95
CA CYS A 50 -3.32 -3.18 0.48
C CYS A 50 -3.70 -3.25 -1.01
N GLU A 51 -2.89 -3.91 -1.84
CA GLU A 51 -3.17 -4.14 -3.26
C GLU A 51 -4.43 -5.00 -3.45
N GLN A 52 -4.53 -6.14 -2.77
CA GLN A 52 -5.71 -7.02 -2.84
C GLN A 52 -7.01 -6.30 -2.46
N LEU A 53 -6.97 -5.42 -1.46
CA LEU A 53 -8.14 -4.63 -1.06
C LEU A 53 -8.53 -3.60 -2.11
N HIS A 54 -7.56 -3.01 -2.81
CA HIS A 54 -7.84 -2.12 -3.93
C HIS A 54 -8.43 -2.88 -5.12
N GLU A 55 -7.91 -4.06 -5.44
CA GLU A 55 -8.46 -4.92 -6.49
C GLU A 55 -9.91 -5.34 -6.17
N ALA A 56 -10.19 -5.77 -4.94
CA ALA A 56 -11.54 -6.11 -4.50
C ALA A 56 -12.51 -4.91 -4.52
N ALA A 57 -12.02 -3.70 -4.22
CA ALA A 57 -12.83 -2.48 -4.34
C ALA A 57 -13.07 -2.09 -5.81
N ASP A 58 -12.10 -2.29 -6.69
CA ASP A 58 -12.22 -2.03 -8.14
C ASP A 58 -13.22 -2.98 -8.79
N ASP A 59 -13.16 -4.25 -8.42
CA ASP A 59 -14.06 -5.32 -8.87
C ASP A 59 -15.51 -5.00 -8.47
N ARG A 60 -15.74 -4.67 -7.19
CA ARG A 60 -17.06 -4.22 -6.71
C ARG A 60 -17.57 -2.97 -7.40
N ALA A 61 -16.68 -2.04 -7.77
CA ALA A 61 -17.08 -0.83 -8.49
C ALA A 61 -17.36 -1.06 -9.98
N ARG A 62 -16.98 -2.22 -10.53
CA ARG A 62 -17.18 -2.57 -11.95
C ARG A 62 -18.43 -3.42 -12.18
N ASP A 63 -18.89 -4.13 -11.15
CA ASP A 63 -20.09 -4.99 -11.17
C ASP A 63 -21.41 -4.21 -10.95
N HIS A 64 -21.35 -2.88 -10.79
CA HIS A 64 -22.50 -2.01 -10.49
C HIS A 64 -22.57 -0.82 -11.45
#